data_AF-A0A699W1Y6-F1
#
_entry.id   AF-A0A699W1Y6-F1
#
_cell.length_a   1.000
_cell.length_b   1.000
_cell.length_c   1.000
_cell.angle_alpha   90.00
_cell.angle_beta   90.00
_cell.angle_gamma   90.00
#
_symmetry.space_group_name_H-M   'P 1'
#
loop_
_entity.id
_entity.type
_entity.pdbx_description
1 polymer ?
#
loop_
_entity_poly.entity_id
_entity_poly.type
_entity_poly.pdbx_seq_one_letter_code
_entity_poly.pdbx_strand_id
1 'polypeptide(L)' 'MKVNELKLKDIPVVREFPDVFPEDLLGLPTSREVEFRIDLIHGAIPVAKSPYRLAPT' A
#
# COMPACT_ATOMS: atom_id res chain seq x y z
N MET A 1 -0.78 29.73 13.66
CA MET A 1 -1.76 28.99 12.83
C MET A 1 -1.95 27.63 13.46
N LYS A 2 -3.13 27.36 14.05
CA LYS A 2 -3.50 25.99 14.44
C LYS A 2 -3.85 25.28 13.13
N VAL A 3 -3.02 24.34 12.71
CA VAL A 3 -3.44 23.37 11.71
C VAL A 3 -4.56 22.59 12.40
N ASN A 4 -5.79 22.78 11.97
CA ASN A 4 -6.88 21.91 12.39
C ASN A 4 -6.50 20.52 11.90
N GLU A 5 -6.08 19.66 12.82
CA GLU A 5 -5.91 18.23 12.59
C GLU A 5 -7.30 17.65 12.29
N LEU A 6 -7.76 17.79 11.05
CA LEU A 6 -8.96 17.11 10.57
C LEU A 6 -8.67 15.61 10.72
N LYS A 7 -9.40 14.95 11.61
CA LYS A 7 -9.24 13.51 11.76
C LYS A 7 -9.75 12.88 10.47
N LEU A 8 -9.09 11.84 9.99
CA LEU A 8 -9.52 11.10 8.80
C LEU A 8 -11.02 10.72 8.86
N LYS A 9 -11.49 10.41 10.07
CA LYS A 9 -12.89 10.09 10.40
C LYS A 9 -13.87 11.24 10.22
N ASP A 10 -13.41 12.49 10.11
CA ASP A 10 -14.26 13.66 9.91
C ASP A 10 -14.54 13.91 8.42
N ILE A 11 -13.80 13.24 7.53
CA ILE A 11 -13.99 13.35 6.09
C ILE A 11 -15.24 12.56 5.67
N PRO A 12 -16.25 13.19 5.02
CA PRO A 12 -17.51 12.53 4.66
C PRO A 12 -17.33 11.19 3.93
N VAL A 13 -16.43 11.13 2.95
CA VAL A 13 -16.17 9.89 2.19
C VAL A 13 -15.62 8.76 3.08
N VAL A 14 -14.81 9.08 4.10
CA VAL A 14 -14.27 8.05 5.01
C VAL A 14 -15.36 7.49 5.91
N ARG A 15 -16.31 8.34 6.32
CA ARG A 15 -17.46 7.94 7.13
C ARG A 15 -18.45 7.07 6.35
N GLU A 16 -18.58 7.31 5.04
CA GLU A 16 -19.46 6.56 4.16
C GLU A 16 -18.90 5.17 3.80
N PHE A 17 -17.57 5.00 3.86
CA PHE A 17 -16.88 3.76 3.49
C PHE A 17 -15.90 3.27 4.58
N PRO A 18 -16.39 2.90 5.78
CA PRO A 18 -15.53 2.52 6.90
C PRO A 18 -14.75 1.21 6.67
N ASP A 19 -15.25 0.35 5.79
CA ASP A 19 -14.64 -0.91 5.36
C ASP A 19 -13.49 -0.73 4.35
N VAL A 20 -13.53 0.36 3.57
CA VAL A 20 -12.48 0.73 2.60
C VAL A 20 -11.31 1.44 3.27
N PHE A 21 -11.57 2.16 4.38
CA PHE A 21 -10.58 2.91 5.14
C PHE A 21 -10.45 2.40 6.59
N PRO A 22 -10.08 1.12 6.81
CA PRO A 22 -9.88 0.61 8.16
C PRO A 22 -8.66 1.28 8.81
N GLU A 23 -8.66 1.39 10.14
CA GLU A 23 -7.51 1.94 10.88
C GLU A 23 -6.24 1.09 10.72
N ASP A 24 -6.40 -0.23 10.52
CA ASP A 24 -5.33 -1.20 10.30
C ASP A 24 -5.44 -1.85 8.92
N LEU A 25 -4.31 -2.11 8.26
CA LEU A 25 -4.28 -2.80 6.97
C LEU A 25 -4.66 -4.29 7.14
N LEU A 26 -5.69 -4.75 6.45
CA LEU A 26 -6.25 -6.11 6.54
C LEU A 26 -5.40 -7.22 5.87
N GLY A 27 -4.11 -6.95 5.60
CA GLY A 27 -3.20 -7.88 4.93
C GLY A 27 -3.23 -7.77 3.41
N LEU A 28 -2.74 -8.80 2.73
CA LEU A 28 -2.72 -8.83 1.27
C LEU A 28 -4.17 -8.95 0.73
N PRO A 29 -4.50 -8.27 -0.37
CA PRO A 29 -5.81 -8.44 -0.99
C PRO A 29 -6.00 -9.90 -1.40
N THR A 30 -7.23 -10.39 -1.27
CA THR A 30 -7.64 -11.69 -1.83
C THR A 30 -7.25 -11.77 -3.32
N SER A 31 -7.04 -13.00 -3.81
CA SER A 31 -6.78 -13.24 -5.24
C SER A 31 -7.79 -12.47 -6.08
N ARG A 32 -7.29 -11.50 -6.86
CA ARG A 32 -8.12 -10.73 -7.77
C ARG A 32 -8.48 -11.61 -8.96
N GLU A 33 -9.65 -11.36 -9.55
CA GLU A 33 -10.07 -12.05 -10.78
C GLU A 33 -9.14 -11.74 -11.97
N VAL A 34 -8.45 -10.60 -11.91
CA VAL A 34 -7.48 -10.18 -12.92
C VAL A 34 -6.06 -10.46 -12.43
N GLU A 35 -5.30 -11.16 -13.26
CA GLU A 35 -3.88 -11.40 -13.08
C GLU A 35 -3.10 -10.08 -13.20
N PHE A 36 -2.30 -9.76 -12.19
CA PHE A 36 -1.36 -8.64 -12.28
C PHE A 36 -0.19 -9.00 -13.21
N ARG A 37 0.02 -8.19 -14.25
CA ARG A 37 1.16 -8.32 -15.16
C ARG A 37 2.10 -7.14 -15.02
N ILE A 38 3.40 -7.41 -15.09
CA ILE A 38 4.44 -6.39 -15.10
C ILE A 38 4.97 -6.33 -16.53
N ASP A 39 4.59 -5.29 -17.25
CA ASP A 39 5.11 -5.05 -18.58
C ASP A 39 6.50 -4.44 -18.49
N LEU A 40 7.46 -5.08 -19.14
CA LEU A 40 8.83 -4.60 -19.20
C LEU A 40 9.02 -3.77 -20.47
N ILE A 41 9.76 -2.66 -20.34
CA ILE A 41 10.25 -1.95 -21.52
C ILE A 41 11.17 -2.87 -22.33
N HIS A 42 11.20 -2.67 -23.65
CA HIS A 42 12.07 -3.46 -24.52
C HIS A 42 13.54 -3.30 -24.09
N GLY A 43 14.23 -4.43 -23.89
CA GLY A 43 15.63 -4.45 -23.44
C GLY A 43 15.83 -4.41 -21.93
N ALA A 44 14.77 -4.43 -21.11
CA ALA A 44 14.91 -4.63 -19.67
C ALA A 44 15.53 -6.00 -19.35
N ILE A 45 16.45 -6.02 -18.39
CA ILE A 45 17.13 -7.24 -17.93
C ILE A 45 16.89 -7.44 -16.42
N PRO A 46 16.82 -8.68 -15.93
CA PRO A 46 16.71 -8.94 -14.50
C PRO A 46 17.91 -8.37 -13.74
N VAL A 47 17.64 -7.79 -12.56
CA VAL A 47 18.68 -7.29 -11.65
C VAL A 47 18.71 -8.13 -10.38
N ALA A 48 19.91 -8.54 -9.96
CA ALA A 48 20.15 -9.19 -8.68
C ALA A 48 21.04 -8.29 -7.81
N LYS A 49 20.67 -8.13 -6.54
CA LYS A 49 21.46 -7.40 -5.53
C LYS A 49 21.53 -8.25 -4.27
N SER A 50 22.66 -8.21 -3.58
CA SER A 50 22.80 -8.86 -2.26
C SER A 50 21.87 -8.20 -1.24
N PRO A 51 21.23 -8.96 -0.34
CA PRO A 51 20.48 -8.38 0.77
C PRO A 51 21.37 -7.47 1.63
N TYR A 52 20.77 -6.45 2.25
CA TYR A 52 21.46 -5.65 3.25
C TYR A 52 21.76 -6.48 4.51
N ARG A 53 22.85 -6.16 5.21
CA ARG A 53 23.17 -6.78 6.50
C ARG A 53 22.17 -6.26 7.54
N LEU A 54 21.45 -7.17 8.18
CA LEU A 54 20.61 -6.85 9.35
C LEU A 54 21.45 -7.01 10.63
N ALA A 55 21.14 -6.21 11.65
CA ALA A 55 21.69 -6.41 12.98
C ALA A 55 21.05 -7.64 13.65
N PRO A 56 21.74 -8.34 14.57
CA PRO A 56 21.13 -9.38 15.38
C PRO A 56 19.96 -8.84 16.22
N THR A 57 18.89 -9.62 16.34
CA THR A 57 17.76 -9.39 17.26
C THR A 57 18.07 -9.85 18.67
#